data_AF-A0A964KM96-F1
#
_entry.id   AF-A0A964KM96-F1
#
_cell.length_a   1.000
_cell.length_b   1.000
_cell.length_c   1.000
_cell.angle_alpha   90.00
_cell.angle_beta   90.00
_cell.angle_gamma   90.00
#
_symmetry.space_group_name_H-M   'P 1'
#
loop_
_entity.id
_entity.type
_entity.pdbx_description
1 polymer ?
#
loop_
_entity_poly.entity_id
_entity_poly.type
_entity_poly.pdbx_seq_one_letter_code
_entity_poly.pdbx_strand_id
1 'polypeptide(L)'
;MSKPTIIYGTNGGKTPTTVVEKVGPTSTLLIHPIAEFADPSGRDAAPGEIYYSDNKVSDGGDGTVPLISAKGQFKGEFIDDSRVILRAFTMGENTAGKVGHTELPYNVEVQQLIFETLGVPFDPREMSAGGDISTDLAGYGFVVIGCAAGCSNLGLYPVAGFLVDAQGRRLGFSAATGPVTEIPDSIWFGNSDEMGWVFGPVVEPLTLALTGLGESYYVTASVFSKTGSIGLVDKGVLGLGEQRVLTIPTAAPTPGVSGLGLVIMAGLLLAASFWAIRRRRKILPFTLAFRPPGCPTILPLPNHCSIPYSHIPTTYPTRQKLRNSVLFLRKTSLGQIYPSLNNKT
;
A
#
# COMPACT_ATOMS: atom_id res chain seq x y z
N MET A 1 25.02 -3.61 7.16
CA MET A 1 23.55 -3.55 7.04
C MET A 1 23.22 -2.28 6.27
N SER A 2 22.31 -2.33 5.29
CA SER A 2 21.86 -1.12 4.60
C SER A 2 21.09 -0.22 5.58
N LYS A 3 21.26 1.10 5.44
CA LYS A 3 20.50 2.07 6.22
C LYS A 3 19.06 2.13 5.69
N PRO A 4 18.03 2.24 6.55
CA PRO A 4 16.68 2.52 6.09
C PRO A 4 16.65 3.83 5.29
N THR A 5 15.89 3.84 4.20
CA THR A 5 15.68 5.01 3.35
C THR A 5 14.24 5.48 3.47
N ILE A 6 14.04 6.77 3.72
CA ILE A 6 12.73 7.43 3.76
C ILE A 6 12.61 8.28 2.51
N ILE A 7 11.56 8.01 1.74
CA ILE A 7 11.23 8.72 0.51
C ILE A 7 10.01 9.60 0.78
N TYR A 8 10.04 10.86 0.34
CA TYR A 8 8.94 11.80 0.56
C TYR A 8 8.88 12.85 -0.56
N GLY A 9 7.66 13.33 -0.85
CA GLY A 9 7.41 14.44 -1.77
C GLY A 9 7.53 15.80 -1.08
N THR A 10 7.95 16.82 -1.82
CA THR A 10 8.17 18.19 -1.30
C THR A 10 7.20 19.23 -1.86
N ASN A 11 6.74 19.05 -3.10
CA ASN A 11 5.83 19.98 -3.80
C ASN A 11 4.65 19.25 -4.44
N GLY A 12 4.03 18.33 -3.70
CA GLY A 12 2.87 17.56 -4.14
C GLY A 12 1.55 18.33 -4.14
N GLY A 13 1.59 19.66 -3.93
CA GLY A 13 0.44 20.54 -3.88
C GLY A 13 0.25 21.24 -2.53
N LYS A 14 -0.97 21.73 -2.28
CA LYS A 14 -1.33 22.45 -1.04
C LYS A 14 -1.47 21.47 0.12
N THR A 15 -0.55 21.53 1.06
CA THR A 15 -0.48 20.59 2.18
C THR A 15 -0.91 21.24 3.48
N PRO A 16 -1.77 20.62 4.31
CA PRO A 16 -2.03 21.08 5.67
C PRO A 16 -0.73 21.12 6.49
N THR A 17 -0.33 22.31 6.94
CA THR A 17 0.88 22.47 7.77
C THR A 17 0.56 22.94 9.18
N THR A 18 -0.57 23.63 9.35
CA THR A 18 -1.07 24.11 10.63
C THR A 18 -2.59 24.04 10.64
N VAL A 19 -3.19 24.27 11.80
CA VAL A 19 -4.65 24.43 11.94
C VAL A 19 -4.98 25.86 12.34
N VAL A 20 -6.18 26.31 12.00
CA VAL A 20 -6.74 27.60 12.39
C VAL A 20 -8.04 27.34 13.14
N GLU A 21 -8.14 27.90 14.34
CA GLU A 21 -9.37 27.91 15.14
C GLU A 21 -10.43 28.78 14.45
N LYS A 22 -11.66 28.28 14.40
CA LYS A 22 -12.83 28.93 13.83
C LYS A 22 -14.03 28.73 14.74
N VAL A 23 -15.04 29.60 14.60
CA VAL A 23 -16.29 29.54 15.35
C VAL A 23 -17.45 29.39 14.39
N GLY A 24 -18.35 28.44 14.66
CA GLY A 24 -19.54 28.17 13.85
C GLY A 24 -20.63 29.27 13.95
N PRO A 25 -21.66 29.21 13.09
CA PRO A 25 -21.94 28.10 12.21
C PRO A 25 -21.11 28.15 10.92
N THR A 26 -20.86 26.99 10.31
CA THR A 26 -20.35 26.94 8.94
C THR A 26 -21.48 27.01 7.94
N SER A 27 -21.37 27.95 7.01
CA SER A 27 -22.34 28.18 5.95
C SER A 27 -22.01 27.31 4.73
N THR A 28 -22.88 26.33 4.45
CA THR A 28 -23.35 25.96 3.10
C THR A 28 -22.38 25.40 2.05
N LEU A 29 -21.39 24.57 2.41
CA LEU A 29 -20.58 23.84 1.42
C LEU A 29 -21.02 22.37 1.28
N LEU A 30 -20.84 21.82 0.07
CA LEU A 30 -21.04 20.39 -0.26
C LEU A 30 -20.18 19.42 0.57
N ILE A 31 -19.31 19.93 1.44
CA ILE A 31 -18.38 19.15 2.27
C ILE A 31 -18.49 19.69 3.70
N HIS A 32 -18.84 18.79 4.61
CA HIS A 32 -18.94 19.10 6.03
C HIS A 32 -17.54 19.35 6.64
N PRO A 33 -17.33 20.46 7.35
CA PRO A 33 -16.02 20.88 7.83
C PRO A 33 -15.51 20.09 9.04
N ILE A 34 -16.41 19.43 9.78
CA ILE A 34 -16.06 18.57 10.91
C ILE A 34 -16.29 17.13 10.47
N ALA A 35 -15.21 16.41 10.15
CA ALA A 35 -15.27 14.98 9.89
C ALA A 35 -14.93 14.22 11.18
N GLU A 36 -15.75 13.26 11.56
CA GLU A 36 -15.41 12.35 12.65
C GLU A 36 -14.52 11.22 12.13
N PHE A 37 -13.60 10.72 12.96
CA PHE A 37 -12.76 9.58 12.57
C PHE A 37 -13.56 8.34 12.17
N ALA A 38 -14.76 8.17 12.74
CA ALA A 38 -15.65 7.05 12.47
C ALA A 38 -16.78 7.38 11.47
N ASP A 39 -17.02 8.66 11.18
CA ASP A 39 -18.09 9.10 10.30
C ASP A 39 -17.56 10.00 9.17
N PRO A 40 -17.38 9.45 7.96
CA PRO A 40 -16.87 10.18 6.81
C PRO A 40 -17.89 11.17 6.24
N SER A 41 -19.16 11.10 6.67
CA SER A 41 -20.17 12.08 6.26
C SER A 41 -19.88 13.44 6.89
N GLY A 42 -19.31 13.47 8.10
CA GLY A 42 -19.04 14.69 8.83
C GLY A 42 -20.29 15.48 9.19
N ARG A 43 -20.12 16.64 9.81
CA ARG A 43 -21.19 17.59 10.12
C ARG A 43 -20.72 19.04 10.04
N ASP A 44 -21.70 19.93 9.98
CA ASP A 44 -21.45 21.36 10.15
C ASP A 44 -21.19 21.71 11.62
N ALA A 45 -20.39 22.75 11.83
CA ALA A 45 -20.21 23.36 13.14
C ALA A 45 -21.52 24.06 13.56
N ALA A 46 -21.98 23.83 14.78
CA ALA A 46 -23.14 24.53 15.34
C ALA A 46 -22.80 26.02 15.61
N PRO A 47 -23.80 26.91 15.73
CA PRO A 47 -23.55 28.29 16.14
C PRO A 47 -22.78 28.38 17.46
N GLY A 48 -21.64 29.09 17.46
CA GLY A 48 -20.77 29.23 18.62
C GLY A 48 -19.83 28.04 18.88
N GLU A 49 -19.92 26.96 18.11
CA GLU A 49 -19.00 25.82 18.24
C GLU A 49 -17.61 26.17 17.74
N ILE A 50 -16.59 25.93 18.57
CA ILE A 50 -15.19 26.04 18.18
C ILE A 50 -14.79 24.80 17.39
N TYR A 51 -14.24 25.00 16.19
CA TYR A 51 -13.69 23.92 15.37
C TYR A 51 -12.35 24.35 14.76
N TYR A 52 -11.59 23.38 14.26
CA TYR A 52 -10.28 23.62 13.66
C TYR A 52 -10.33 23.26 12.18
N SER A 53 -9.78 24.13 11.34
CA SER A 53 -9.64 23.87 9.92
C SER A 53 -8.18 23.91 9.51
N ASP A 54 -7.80 23.03 8.58
CA ASP A 54 -6.47 23.01 8.01
C ASP A 54 -6.13 24.32 7.30
N ASN A 55 -4.96 24.87 7.63
CA ASN A 55 -4.31 25.88 6.82
C ASN A 55 -3.32 25.19 5.87
N LYS A 56 -3.57 25.32 4.57
CA LYS A 56 -2.80 24.63 3.55
C LYS A 56 -1.78 25.57 2.92
N VAL A 57 -0.52 25.14 2.89
CA VAL A 57 0.59 25.86 2.29
C VAL A 57 1.00 25.18 0.98
N SER A 58 1.17 25.95 -0.09
CA SER A 58 1.73 25.45 -1.34
C SER A 58 3.14 24.94 -1.09
N ASP A 59 3.45 23.75 -1.58
CA ASP A 59 4.77 23.12 -1.44
C ASP A 59 5.20 22.90 0.02
N GLY A 60 4.20 22.78 0.90
CA GLY A 60 4.39 22.43 2.32
C GLY A 60 4.64 20.93 2.56
N GLY A 61 4.64 20.10 1.50
CA GLY A 61 4.69 18.64 1.57
C GLY A 61 4.12 17.97 0.32
N ASP A 62 3.56 16.78 0.49
CA ASP A 62 3.03 15.95 -0.60
C ASP A 62 1.51 16.15 -0.86
N GLY A 63 0.93 17.25 -0.39
CA GLY A 63 -0.51 17.54 -0.48
C GLY A 63 -1.34 16.91 0.64
N THR A 64 -0.79 15.99 1.44
CA THR A 64 -1.45 15.41 2.63
C THR A 64 -0.56 15.49 3.88
N VAL A 65 0.70 15.06 3.76
CA VAL A 65 1.68 14.99 4.83
C VAL A 65 2.64 16.18 4.74
N PRO A 66 2.71 17.05 5.76
CA PRO A 66 3.62 18.18 5.76
C PRO A 66 5.08 17.73 5.89
N LEU A 67 6.00 18.50 5.32
CA LEU A 67 7.45 18.23 5.34
C LEU A 67 8.00 17.97 6.75
N ILE A 68 7.54 18.73 7.74
CA ILE A 68 7.97 18.56 9.14
C ILE A 68 7.62 17.18 9.67
N SER A 69 6.48 16.60 9.27
CA SER A 69 6.08 15.25 9.64
C SER A 69 6.89 14.19 8.89
N ALA A 70 7.10 14.39 7.58
CA ALA A 70 7.79 13.45 6.71
C ALA A 70 9.28 13.27 7.06
N LYS A 71 9.99 14.35 7.42
CA LYS A 71 11.44 14.30 7.68
C LYS A 71 11.87 14.73 9.08
N GLY A 72 11.05 15.52 9.79
CA GLY A 72 11.45 16.18 11.04
C GLY A 72 11.81 15.21 12.17
N GLN A 73 11.25 13.99 12.15
CA GLN A 73 11.58 12.93 13.13
C GLN A 73 12.99 12.36 12.96
N PHE A 74 13.60 12.54 11.79
CA PHE A 74 14.92 12.01 11.45
C PHE A 74 15.97 13.09 11.27
N LYS A 75 15.52 14.28 10.84
CA LYS A 75 16.38 15.43 10.58
C LYS A 75 15.66 16.72 10.93
N GLY A 76 16.12 17.38 11.99
CA GLY A 76 15.61 18.64 12.51
C GLY A 76 16.66 19.35 13.35
N GLU A 77 16.29 20.45 13.98
CA GLU A 77 17.18 21.26 14.83
C GLU A 77 17.85 20.44 15.95
N PHE A 78 17.13 19.42 16.46
CA PHE A 78 17.56 18.64 17.63
C PHE A 78 17.94 17.18 17.31
N ILE A 79 17.73 16.72 16.08
CA ILE A 79 17.96 15.32 15.69
C ILE A 79 18.59 15.29 14.30
N ASP A 80 19.72 14.60 14.16
CA ASP A 80 20.30 14.20 12.88
C ASP A 80 20.60 12.69 12.94
N ASP A 81 19.60 11.87 12.65
CA ASP A 81 19.73 10.42 12.72
C ASP A 81 20.50 9.88 11.52
N SER A 82 21.82 9.82 11.67
CA SER A 82 22.74 9.29 10.67
C SER A 82 22.46 7.84 10.26
N ARG A 83 21.60 7.10 10.98
CA ARG A 83 21.18 5.74 10.61
C ARG A 83 20.15 5.74 9.49
N VAL A 84 19.50 6.86 9.20
CA VAL A 84 18.45 6.99 8.19
C VAL A 84 18.98 7.76 6.99
N ILE A 85 18.58 7.34 5.79
CA ILE A 85 18.83 8.06 4.54
C ILE A 85 17.53 8.76 4.13
N LEU A 86 17.59 10.08 3.96
CA LEU A 86 16.44 10.86 3.47
C LEU A 86 16.57 11.09 1.97
N ARG A 87 15.47 10.90 1.24
CA ARG A 87 15.38 11.08 -0.22
C ARG A 87 14.13 11.90 -0.55
N ALA A 88 14.34 13.18 -0.80
CA ALA A 88 13.28 14.10 -1.23
C ALA A 88 13.04 13.95 -2.73
N PHE A 89 11.78 14.03 -3.15
CA PHE A 89 11.38 14.18 -4.54
C PHE A 89 10.61 15.48 -4.72
N THR A 90 11.12 16.33 -5.60
CA THR A 90 10.51 17.60 -6.00
C THR A 90 10.22 17.53 -7.50
N MET A 91 8.95 17.61 -7.86
CA MET A 91 8.50 17.66 -9.26
C MET A 91 9.11 18.87 -9.96
N GLY A 92 9.75 18.64 -11.11
CA GLY A 92 10.44 19.68 -11.88
C GLY A 92 11.88 19.96 -11.45
N GLU A 93 12.37 19.37 -10.36
CA GLU A 93 13.79 19.47 -9.97
C GLU A 93 14.53 18.14 -10.20
N ASN A 94 14.11 17.07 -9.52
CA ASN A 94 14.79 15.77 -9.57
C ASN A 94 13.90 14.61 -10.04
N THR A 95 12.67 14.90 -10.44
CA THR A 95 11.75 13.97 -11.10
C THR A 95 10.82 14.76 -12.02
N ALA A 96 10.45 14.16 -13.15
CA ALA A 96 9.37 14.67 -13.99
C ALA A 96 7.98 14.19 -13.53
N GLY A 97 7.95 13.08 -12.77
CA GLY A 97 6.73 12.52 -12.21
C GLY A 97 6.15 13.37 -11.07
N LYS A 98 4.86 13.19 -10.82
CA LYS A 98 4.18 13.82 -9.70
C LYS A 98 4.68 13.28 -8.37
N VAL A 99 4.58 14.10 -7.32
CA VAL A 99 5.10 13.77 -5.98
C VAL A 99 4.06 13.96 -4.87
N GLY A 100 2.77 14.00 -5.23
CA GLY A 100 1.67 14.00 -4.27
C GLY A 100 1.59 12.72 -3.45
N HIS A 101 0.88 12.75 -2.33
CA HIS A 101 0.82 11.66 -1.35
C HIS A 101 0.40 10.32 -1.98
N THR A 102 -0.63 10.38 -2.82
CA THR A 102 -1.15 9.22 -3.55
C THR A 102 -0.44 8.97 -4.87
N GLU A 103 0.44 9.88 -5.30
CA GLU A 103 1.08 9.85 -6.62
C GLU A 103 2.55 9.40 -6.54
N LEU A 104 3.20 9.65 -5.40
CA LEU A 104 4.60 9.31 -5.14
C LEU A 104 4.91 7.81 -5.35
N PRO A 105 4.04 6.84 -4.97
CA PRO A 105 4.29 5.42 -5.27
C PRO A 105 4.30 5.07 -6.77
N TYR A 106 3.66 5.88 -7.61
CA TYR A 106 3.57 5.70 -9.07
C TYR A 106 4.62 6.51 -9.84
N ASN A 107 5.48 7.24 -9.13
CA ASN A 107 6.55 8.02 -9.73
C ASN A 107 7.69 7.09 -10.16
N VAL A 108 8.02 7.07 -11.45
CA VAL A 108 9.01 6.15 -12.02
C VAL A 108 10.38 6.31 -11.36
N GLU A 109 10.84 7.54 -11.16
CA GLU A 109 12.13 7.81 -10.52
C GLU A 109 12.14 7.40 -9.03
N VAL A 110 10.99 7.50 -8.34
CA VAL A 110 10.83 6.94 -6.98
C VAL A 110 10.96 5.43 -6.99
N GLN A 111 10.30 4.74 -7.92
CA GLN A 111 10.38 3.28 -8.04
C GLN A 111 11.81 2.82 -8.35
N GLN A 112 12.49 3.49 -9.27
CA GLN A 112 13.91 3.25 -9.57
C GLN A 112 14.76 3.30 -8.31
N LEU A 113 14.63 4.38 -7.52
CA LEU A 113 15.35 4.54 -6.27
C LEU A 113 15.03 3.40 -5.27
N ILE A 114 13.79 2.93 -5.21
CA ILE A 114 13.41 1.79 -4.36
C ILE A 114 14.18 0.54 -4.79
N PHE A 115 14.20 0.20 -6.08
CA PHE A 115 14.92 -0.98 -6.57
C PHE A 115 16.43 -0.86 -6.35
N GLU A 116 17.01 0.32 -6.61
CA GLU A 116 18.42 0.62 -6.32
C GLU A 116 18.73 0.42 -4.83
N THR A 117 17.88 0.95 -3.95
CA THR A 117 18.04 0.84 -2.49
C THR A 117 17.93 -0.61 -2.01
N LEU A 118 17.11 -1.42 -2.66
CA LEU A 118 16.95 -2.84 -2.38
C LEU A 118 18.03 -3.71 -3.03
N GLY A 119 18.86 -3.16 -3.92
CA GLY A 119 19.85 -3.91 -4.69
C GLY A 119 19.22 -4.92 -5.67
N VAL A 120 17.99 -4.64 -6.10
CA VAL A 120 17.25 -5.49 -7.05
C VAL A 120 17.48 -4.95 -8.45
N PRO A 121 18.02 -5.75 -9.39
CA PRO A 121 18.21 -5.29 -10.76
C PRO A 121 16.85 -5.06 -11.44
N PHE A 122 16.78 -4.03 -12.28
CA PHE A 122 15.62 -3.71 -13.12
C PHE A 122 16.08 -3.19 -14.49
N ASP A 123 15.25 -3.31 -15.52
CA ASP A 123 15.48 -2.66 -16.82
C ASP A 123 14.75 -1.30 -16.83
N PRO A 124 15.46 -0.16 -16.90
CA PRO A 124 14.83 1.15 -16.95
C PRO A 124 13.84 1.31 -18.12
N ARG A 125 14.01 0.54 -19.19
CA ARG A 125 13.12 0.58 -20.37
C ARG A 125 11.74 0.02 -20.05
N GLU A 126 11.67 -1.01 -19.21
CA GLU A 126 10.39 -1.57 -18.77
C GLU A 126 9.59 -0.52 -17.99
N MET A 127 10.26 0.24 -17.11
CA MET A 127 9.64 1.33 -16.34
C MET A 127 9.20 2.54 -17.18
N SER A 128 9.97 2.90 -18.21
CA SER A 128 9.70 4.09 -19.02
C SER A 128 8.62 3.89 -20.10
N ALA A 129 8.33 2.65 -20.48
CA ALA A 129 7.40 2.31 -21.56
C ALA A 129 5.93 2.22 -21.11
N GLY A 130 5.59 2.76 -19.93
CA GLY A 130 4.31 2.54 -19.27
C GLY A 130 4.25 1.25 -18.43
N GLY A 131 5.28 0.41 -18.51
CA GLY A 131 5.43 -0.79 -17.68
C GLY A 131 5.85 -0.43 -16.27
N ASP A 132 4.91 0.08 -15.49
CA ASP A 132 5.06 0.25 -14.06
C ASP A 132 5.27 -1.13 -13.40
N ILE A 133 6.48 -1.37 -12.87
CA ILE A 133 6.85 -2.67 -12.28
C ILE A 133 5.98 -2.98 -11.05
N SER A 134 5.38 -1.97 -10.43
CA SER A 134 4.54 -2.14 -9.25
C SER A 134 3.12 -2.54 -9.61
N THR A 135 2.54 -1.97 -10.67
CA THR A 135 1.10 -2.07 -10.92
C THR A 135 0.62 -1.97 -12.38
N ASP A 136 1.46 -1.66 -13.36
CA ASP A 136 0.96 -1.26 -14.71
C ASP A 136 -0.04 -0.07 -14.64
N LEU A 137 -0.01 0.71 -13.53
CA LEU A 137 -0.93 1.82 -13.25
C LEU A 137 -0.26 3.20 -13.33
N ALA A 138 1.03 3.29 -13.64
CA ALA A 138 1.67 4.60 -13.83
C ALA A 138 0.95 5.38 -14.94
N GLY A 139 0.28 6.47 -14.55
CA GLY A 139 -0.56 7.29 -15.43
C GLY A 139 -2.05 7.26 -15.06
N TYR A 140 -2.53 6.20 -14.40
CA TYR A 140 -3.85 6.17 -13.78
C TYR A 140 -3.76 6.87 -12.43
N GLY A 141 -3.95 8.19 -12.42
CA GLY A 141 -4.00 8.95 -11.16
C GLY A 141 -5.00 8.34 -10.19
N PHE A 142 -4.83 8.53 -8.88
CA PHE A 142 -5.78 8.05 -7.85
C PHE A 142 -7.23 8.46 -8.14
N VAL A 143 -7.46 9.54 -8.91
CA VAL A 143 -8.79 9.97 -9.39
C VAL A 143 -9.42 8.98 -10.39
N VAL A 144 -8.63 8.19 -11.13
CA VAL A 144 -9.14 7.11 -11.99
C VAL A 144 -9.54 5.89 -11.16
N ILE A 145 -8.87 5.63 -10.04
CA ILE A 145 -9.30 4.64 -9.02
C ILE A 145 -10.44 5.19 -8.17
N GLY A 146 -10.49 6.51 -7.98
CA GLY A 146 -11.58 7.31 -7.44
C GLY A 146 -12.70 7.45 -8.46
N CYS A 147 -13.23 6.30 -8.87
CA CYS A 147 -14.18 6.12 -9.94
C CYS A 147 -15.38 7.06 -9.86
N ALA A 148 -15.34 8.13 -10.65
CA ALA A 148 -16.42 9.12 -10.71
C ALA A 148 -17.74 8.55 -11.26
N ALA A 149 -17.69 7.39 -11.94
CA ALA A 149 -18.85 6.61 -12.36
C ALA A 149 -18.45 5.26 -12.97
N GLY A 150 -18.97 4.14 -12.44
CA GLY A 150 -18.97 2.85 -13.15
C GLY A 150 -17.70 2.03 -12.99
N CYS A 151 -17.12 1.94 -11.80
CA CYS A 151 -16.09 0.93 -11.53
C CYS A 151 -16.55 -0.04 -10.46
N SER A 152 -15.87 -1.18 -10.37
CA SER A 152 -16.00 -2.07 -9.21
C SER A 152 -14.63 -2.42 -8.66
N ASN A 153 -14.52 -2.55 -7.34
CA ASN A 153 -13.33 -3.12 -6.70
C ASN A 153 -13.71 -4.41 -5.95
N LEU A 154 -12.75 -5.32 -5.86
CA LEU A 154 -12.85 -6.58 -5.13
C LEU A 154 -11.58 -6.74 -4.29
N GLY A 155 -11.70 -7.06 -3.00
CA GLY A 155 -10.60 -7.42 -2.12
C GLY A 155 -10.85 -8.78 -1.48
N LEU A 156 -9.89 -9.70 -1.59
CA LEU A 156 -9.94 -11.06 -1.06
C LEU A 156 -8.82 -11.29 -0.04
N TYR A 157 -9.17 -11.72 1.17
CA TYR A 157 -8.18 -12.00 2.22
C TYR A 157 -8.59 -13.19 3.09
N PRO A 158 -7.66 -14.08 3.43
CA PRO A 158 -7.14 -15.14 2.55
C PRO A 158 -8.26 -16.09 2.10
N VAL A 159 -8.73 -15.89 0.86
CA VAL A 159 -9.75 -16.75 0.25
C VAL A 159 -9.58 -16.74 -1.25
N ALA A 160 -9.76 -17.89 -1.92
CA ALA A 160 -9.82 -17.91 -3.37
C ALA A 160 -11.20 -17.43 -3.81
N GLY A 161 -11.29 -16.67 -4.89
CA GLY A 161 -12.60 -16.21 -5.35
C GLY A 161 -12.58 -15.40 -6.63
N PHE A 162 -13.77 -15.26 -7.19
CA PHE A 162 -14.03 -14.52 -8.42
C PHE A 162 -15.26 -13.65 -8.27
N LEU A 163 -15.14 -12.39 -8.66
CA LEU A 163 -16.27 -11.59 -9.13
C LEU A 163 -16.75 -12.21 -10.45
N VAL A 164 -18.03 -12.53 -10.54
CA VAL A 164 -18.65 -13.14 -11.71
C VAL A 164 -19.83 -12.29 -12.15
N ASP A 165 -19.83 -11.88 -13.41
CA ASP A 165 -20.92 -11.11 -14.01
C ASP A 165 -22.03 -11.99 -14.60
N ALA A 166 -23.07 -11.37 -15.16
CA ALA A 166 -24.22 -12.06 -15.72
C ALA A 166 -23.91 -13.03 -16.86
N GLN A 167 -22.82 -12.80 -17.59
CA GLN A 167 -22.36 -13.66 -18.68
C GLN A 167 -21.42 -14.77 -18.20
N GLY A 168 -21.14 -14.84 -16.90
CA GLY A 168 -20.21 -15.80 -16.33
C GLY A 168 -18.73 -15.42 -16.52
N ARG A 169 -18.43 -14.17 -16.91
CA ARG A 169 -17.04 -13.68 -17.00
C ARG A 169 -16.52 -13.40 -15.60
N ARG A 170 -15.25 -13.71 -15.36
CA ARG A 170 -14.64 -13.71 -14.04
C ARG A 170 -13.54 -12.67 -13.88
N LEU A 171 -13.47 -12.06 -12.71
CA LEU A 171 -12.32 -11.30 -12.22
C LEU A 171 -11.93 -11.84 -10.84
N GLY A 172 -10.72 -12.36 -10.68
CA GLY A 172 -10.32 -12.94 -9.40
C GLY A 172 -9.07 -13.81 -9.47
N PHE A 173 -8.90 -14.63 -8.44
CA PHE A 173 -7.81 -15.58 -8.34
C PHE A 173 -8.24 -16.89 -7.68
N SER A 174 -7.67 -18.00 -8.17
CA SER A 174 -7.62 -19.25 -7.42
C SER A 174 -6.27 -19.94 -7.61
N ALA A 175 -5.88 -20.82 -6.69
CA ALA A 175 -4.65 -21.61 -6.84
C ALA A 175 -4.66 -22.52 -8.08
N ALA A 176 -5.86 -22.94 -8.54
CA ALA A 176 -6.01 -23.83 -9.68
C ALA A 176 -5.87 -23.10 -11.03
N THR A 177 -6.33 -21.85 -11.11
CA THR A 177 -6.38 -21.08 -12.37
C THR A 177 -5.32 -19.99 -12.45
N GLY A 178 -4.75 -19.58 -11.32
CA GLY A 178 -4.04 -18.31 -11.23
C GLY A 178 -5.01 -17.12 -11.30
N PRO A 179 -4.49 -15.91 -11.60
CA PRO A 179 -5.31 -14.71 -11.80
C PRO A 179 -6.14 -14.82 -13.09
N VAL A 180 -7.38 -14.31 -13.04
CA VAL A 180 -8.34 -14.33 -14.16
C VAL A 180 -8.94 -12.93 -14.32
N THR A 181 -8.97 -12.41 -15.55
CA THR A 181 -9.46 -11.06 -15.92
C THR A 181 -10.32 -11.14 -17.20
N GLU A 182 -11.41 -11.89 -17.17
CA GLU A 182 -12.32 -12.10 -18.32
C GLU A 182 -13.35 -10.98 -18.48
N ILE A 183 -13.64 -10.23 -17.41
CA ILE A 183 -14.52 -9.05 -17.48
C ILE A 183 -13.78 -7.96 -18.28
N PRO A 184 -14.40 -7.30 -19.27
CA PRO A 184 -13.76 -6.23 -20.03
C PRO A 184 -13.25 -5.12 -19.11
N ASP A 185 -12.13 -4.52 -19.49
CA ASP A 185 -11.50 -3.42 -18.76
C ASP A 185 -11.23 -3.75 -17.29
N SER A 186 -10.93 -5.02 -16.99
CA SER A 186 -10.61 -5.48 -15.65
C SER A 186 -9.13 -5.79 -15.46
N ILE A 187 -8.68 -5.67 -14.22
CA ILE A 187 -7.31 -5.94 -13.80
C ILE A 187 -7.31 -6.64 -12.45
N TRP A 188 -6.40 -7.61 -12.27
CA TRP A 188 -6.18 -8.32 -11.03
C TRP A 188 -4.74 -8.10 -10.55
N PHE A 189 -4.57 -7.83 -9.25
CA PHE A 189 -3.27 -7.49 -8.70
C PHE A 189 -2.69 -8.56 -7.79
N GLY A 190 -2.03 -9.54 -8.43
CA GLY A 190 -1.09 -10.55 -7.90
C GLY A 190 -1.59 -12.02 -7.87
N ASN A 191 -1.30 -12.78 -6.80
CA ASN A 191 -1.89 -14.06 -6.37
C ASN A 191 -3.14 -14.02 -5.43
N SER A 192 -3.03 -14.53 -4.18
CA SER A 192 -4.17 -15.01 -3.37
C SER A 192 -4.76 -14.04 -2.33
N ASP A 193 -4.09 -12.93 -2.01
CA ASP A 193 -4.43 -12.01 -0.88
C ASP A 193 -4.60 -10.55 -1.35
N GLU A 194 -5.53 -10.31 -2.26
CA GLU A 194 -5.37 -9.25 -3.24
C GLU A 194 -6.64 -8.61 -3.77
N MET A 195 -6.44 -7.70 -4.73
CA MET A 195 -7.43 -6.75 -5.16
C MET A 195 -7.61 -6.78 -6.68
N GLY A 196 -8.86 -6.70 -7.12
CA GLY A 196 -9.25 -6.59 -8.53
C GLY A 196 -10.05 -5.32 -8.75
N TRP A 197 -9.94 -4.78 -9.97
CA TRP A 197 -10.72 -3.64 -10.43
C TRP A 197 -11.37 -3.93 -11.76
N VAL A 198 -12.57 -3.40 -11.96
CA VAL A 198 -13.22 -3.28 -13.26
C VAL A 198 -13.43 -1.80 -13.56
N PHE A 199 -12.91 -1.33 -14.70
CA PHE A 199 -13.01 0.04 -15.15
C PHE A 199 -14.08 0.16 -16.23
N GLY A 200 -15.35 0.14 -15.83
CA GLY A 200 -16.46 0.24 -16.78
C GLY A 200 -17.73 -0.44 -16.26
N PRO A 201 -18.83 -0.30 -17.03
CA PRO A 201 -20.08 -0.95 -16.67
C PRO A 201 -19.90 -2.47 -16.66
N VAL A 202 -20.29 -3.08 -15.54
CA VAL A 202 -20.36 -4.54 -15.41
C VAL A 202 -21.78 -4.97 -15.67
N VAL A 203 -21.95 -6.14 -16.29
CA VAL A 203 -23.29 -6.64 -16.60
C VAL A 203 -23.86 -7.37 -15.39
N GLU A 204 -25.06 -6.97 -15.00
CA GLU A 204 -25.74 -7.47 -13.83
C GLU A 204 -26.58 -8.73 -14.12
N PRO A 205 -26.72 -9.66 -13.15
CA PRO A 205 -26.30 -9.55 -11.75
C PRO A 205 -24.80 -9.81 -11.54
N LEU A 206 -24.23 -9.16 -10.53
CA LEU A 206 -22.88 -9.43 -10.04
C LEU A 206 -22.93 -10.39 -8.85
N THR A 207 -22.07 -11.40 -8.88
CA THR A 207 -21.91 -12.34 -7.78
C THR A 207 -20.44 -12.49 -7.40
N LEU A 208 -20.17 -12.79 -6.14
CA LEU A 208 -18.86 -13.13 -5.63
C LEU A 208 -18.87 -14.62 -5.26
N ALA A 209 -18.13 -15.41 -6.04
CA ALA A 209 -17.94 -16.84 -5.81
C ALA A 209 -16.64 -17.06 -5.04
N LEU A 210 -16.73 -17.62 -3.84
CA LEU A 210 -15.60 -17.84 -2.92
C LEU A 210 -15.36 -19.33 -2.70
N THR A 211 -14.09 -19.70 -2.57
CA THR A 211 -13.63 -21.03 -2.17
C THR A 211 -12.72 -20.91 -0.94
N GLY A 212 -13.12 -21.56 0.15
CA GLY A 212 -12.43 -21.50 1.43
C GLY A 212 -11.07 -22.17 1.40
N LEU A 213 -10.14 -21.59 2.15
CA LEU A 213 -8.78 -22.12 2.34
C LEU A 213 -8.62 -22.81 3.70
N GLY A 214 -9.71 -23.00 4.46
CA GLY A 214 -9.69 -23.58 5.80
C GLY A 214 -9.31 -22.60 6.91
N GLU A 215 -9.35 -21.30 6.62
CA GLU A 215 -8.97 -20.23 7.54
C GLU A 215 -10.10 -19.19 7.67
N SER A 216 -9.91 -18.22 8.57
CA SER A 216 -10.78 -17.05 8.63
C SER A 216 -10.57 -16.18 7.39
N TYR A 217 -11.67 -15.70 6.81
CA TYR A 217 -11.64 -14.83 5.64
C TYR A 217 -12.33 -13.49 5.90
N TYR A 218 -11.99 -12.53 5.04
CA TYR A 218 -12.57 -11.21 4.92
C TYR A 218 -12.58 -10.82 3.44
N VAL A 219 -13.74 -10.48 2.92
CA VAL A 219 -13.90 -10.00 1.54
C VAL A 219 -14.67 -8.69 1.49
N THR A 220 -14.32 -7.87 0.53
CA THR A 220 -15.03 -6.63 0.22
C THR A 220 -15.23 -6.54 -1.27
N ALA A 221 -16.44 -6.24 -1.71
CA ALA A 221 -16.72 -5.86 -3.09
C ALA A 221 -17.49 -4.55 -3.09
N SER A 222 -17.07 -3.59 -3.90
CA SER A 222 -17.78 -2.30 -4.03
C SER A 222 -18.02 -1.99 -5.49
N VAL A 223 -19.19 -1.44 -5.79
CA VAL A 223 -19.59 -0.93 -7.10
C VAL A 223 -19.79 0.58 -6.94
N PHE A 224 -19.05 1.35 -7.74
CA PHE A 224 -19.11 2.80 -7.81
C PHE A 224 -19.94 3.18 -9.02
N SER A 225 -20.99 3.97 -8.84
CA SER A 225 -21.88 4.43 -9.90
C SER A 225 -22.08 5.95 -9.82
N LYS A 226 -22.68 6.54 -10.87
CA LYS A 226 -23.09 7.96 -10.83
C LYS A 226 -24.05 8.26 -9.69
N THR A 227 -24.84 7.27 -9.28
CA THR A 227 -25.87 7.40 -8.24
C THR A 227 -25.34 7.11 -6.83
N GLY A 228 -24.05 6.79 -6.69
CA GLY A 228 -23.40 6.51 -5.42
C GLY A 228 -22.58 5.22 -5.44
N SER A 229 -21.98 4.92 -4.30
CA SER A 229 -21.22 3.68 -4.07
C SER A 229 -22.08 2.71 -3.27
N ILE A 230 -22.10 1.46 -3.70
CA ILE A 230 -22.72 0.36 -2.98
C ILE A 230 -21.73 -0.79 -2.85
N GLY A 231 -21.87 -1.64 -1.86
CA GLY A 231 -20.94 -2.75 -1.70
C GLY A 231 -21.42 -3.81 -0.74
N LEU A 232 -20.58 -4.82 -0.62
CA LEU A 232 -20.73 -5.97 0.24
C LEU A 232 -19.44 -6.14 1.03
N VAL A 233 -19.59 -6.41 2.33
CA VAL A 233 -18.50 -6.92 3.18
C VAL A 233 -18.99 -8.24 3.76
N ASP A 234 -18.19 -9.29 3.61
CA ASP A 234 -18.48 -10.59 4.22
C ASP A 234 -17.21 -11.14 4.89
N LYS A 235 -17.39 -11.84 6.01
CA LYS A 235 -16.29 -12.36 6.81
C LYS A 235 -16.75 -13.57 7.62
N GLY A 236 -15.82 -14.46 7.93
CA GLY A 236 -16.14 -15.65 8.70
C GLY A 236 -15.00 -16.65 8.68
N VAL A 237 -15.33 -17.93 8.86
CA VAL A 237 -14.44 -19.06 8.60
C VAL A 237 -15.05 -19.83 7.44
N LEU A 238 -14.25 -20.12 6.42
CA LEU A 238 -14.69 -20.92 5.27
C LEU A 238 -13.79 -22.14 5.17
N GLY A 239 -14.36 -23.33 5.35
CA GLY A 239 -13.64 -24.59 5.34
C GLY A 239 -12.86 -24.82 4.05
N LEU A 240 -11.82 -25.66 4.09
CA LEU A 240 -11.02 -25.93 2.91
C LEU A 240 -11.89 -26.53 1.79
N GLY A 241 -11.97 -25.84 0.65
CA GLY A 241 -12.79 -26.21 -0.50
C GLY A 241 -14.29 -25.89 -0.36
N GLU A 242 -14.73 -25.38 0.80
CA GLU A 242 -16.11 -24.94 1.00
C GLU A 242 -16.41 -23.77 0.07
N GLN A 243 -17.56 -23.84 -0.61
CA GLN A 243 -17.98 -22.82 -1.58
C GLN A 243 -19.00 -21.88 -0.95
N ARG A 244 -18.89 -20.59 -1.27
CA ARG A 244 -19.87 -19.58 -0.88
C ARG A 244 -20.10 -18.60 -2.02
N VAL A 245 -21.37 -18.35 -2.35
CA VAL A 245 -21.76 -17.39 -3.40
C VAL A 245 -22.54 -16.25 -2.76
N LEU A 246 -22.13 -15.02 -3.04
CA LEU A 246 -22.73 -13.81 -2.50
C LEU A 246 -23.20 -12.93 -3.65
N THR A 247 -24.44 -12.43 -3.60
CA THR A 247 -24.91 -11.45 -4.58
C THR A 247 -24.42 -10.06 -4.19
N ILE A 248 -23.79 -9.36 -5.12
CA ILE A 248 -23.34 -7.98 -4.91
C ILE A 248 -24.50 -7.06 -5.30
N PRO A 249 -24.98 -6.22 -4.39
CA PRO A 249 -26.03 -5.28 -4.71
C PRO A 249 -25.48 -4.19 -5.64
N THR A 250 -26.19 -3.95 -6.75
CA THR A 250 -25.80 -3.01 -7.81
C THR A 250 -26.73 -1.80 -7.91
N ALA A 251 -27.98 -1.95 -7.49
CA ALA A 251 -28.91 -0.85 -7.32
C ALA A 251 -28.79 -0.26 -5.91
N ALA A 252 -28.69 1.06 -5.81
CA ALA A 252 -28.89 1.74 -4.53
C ALA A 252 -30.27 1.35 -3.98
N PRO A 253 -30.40 0.99 -2.69
CA PRO A 253 -31.70 0.72 -2.11
C PRO A 253 -32.60 1.94 -2.34
N THR A 254 -33.82 1.71 -2.83
CA THR A 254 -34.81 2.77 -2.99
C THR A 254 -34.95 3.47 -1.63
N PRO A 255 -34.90 4.81 -1.56
CA PRO A 255 -35.01 5.53 -0.29
C PRO A 255 -36.33 5.15 0.40
N GLY A 256 -36.27 4.32 1.44
CA GLY A 256 -37.49 3.78 2.07
C GLY A 256 -37.33 2.53 2.94
N VAL A 257 -36.19 1.82 2.89
CA VAL A 257 -35.98 0.62 3.72
C VAL A 257 -34.70 0.77 4.56
N SER A 258 -34.87 1.26 5.79
CA SER A 258 -33.80 1.34 6.79
C SER A 258 -33.51 -0.06 7.36
N GLY A 259 -32.41 -0.70 6.96
CA GLY A 259 -32.08 -2.01 7.53
C GLY A 259 -30.73 -2.66 7.21
N LEU A 260 -29.95 -2.16 6.24
CA LEU A 260 -28.63 -2.71 5.93
C LEU A 260 -27.57 -1.62 5.98
N GLY A 261 -26.56 -1.85 6.82
CA GLY A 261 -25.46 -0.93 7.10
C GLY A 261 -24.72 -0.52 5.84
N LEU A 262 -24.82 0.77 5.53
CA LEU A 262 -24.17 1.46 4.44
C LEU A 262 -22.67 1.59 4.73
N VAL A 263 -21.86 0.61 4.33
CA VAL A 263 -20.38 0.67 4.47
C VAL A 263 -19.80 1.42 3.28
N ILE A 264 -19.89 2.75 3.27
CA ILE A 264 -19.60 3.55 2.07
C ILE A 264 -18.17 4.10 1.93
N MET A 265 -17.32 4.15 2.97
CA MET A 265 -15.95 4.71 2.80
C MET A 265 -14.84 4.01 3.59
N ALA A 266 -15.15 3.14 4.56
CA ALA A 266 -14.12 2.53 5.40
C ALA A 266 -13.28 1.47 4.66
N GLY A 267 -13.83 0.79 3.64
CA GLY A 267 -13.15 -0.29 2.93
C GLY A 267 -11.91 0.16 2.16
N LEU A 268 -11.94 1.35 1.54
CA LEU A 268 -10.84 1.85 0.70
C LEU A 268 -9.59 2.25 1.50
N LEU A 269 -9.78 2.85 2.69
CA LEU A 269 -8.69 3.28 3.58
C LEU A 269 -8.12 2.13 4.42
N LEU A 270 -8.96 1.15 4.79
CA LEU A 270 -8.52 -0.01 5.60
C LEU A 270 -7.69 -1.01 4.79
N ALA A 271 -8.01 -1.27 3.52
CA ALA A 271 -7.26 -2.21 2.68
C ALA A 271 -5.79 -1.78 2.49
N ALA A 272 -5.56 -0.48 2.24
CA ALA A 272 -4.21 0.08 2.13
C ALA A 272 -3.43 0.05 3.46
N SER A 273 -4.12 0.29 4.59
CA SER A 273 -3.50 0.34 5.92
C SER A 273 -3.12 -1.04 6.48
N PHE A 274 -3.95 -2.06 6.26
CA PHE A 274 -3.67 -3.44 6.70
C PHE A 274 -2.51 -4.08 5.92
N TRP A 275 -2.36 -3.73 4.64
CA TRP A 275 -1.24 -4.18 3.80
C TRP A 275 0.13 -3.73 4.37
N ALA A 276 0.23 -2.49 4.88
CA ALA A 276 1.46 -1.96 5.45
C ALA A 276 1.85 -2.60 6.80
N ILE A 277 0.89 -3.06 7.60
CA ILE A 277 1.12 -3.56 8.96
C ILE A 277 1.62 -5.02 9.00
N ARG A 278 1.17 -5.90 8.09
CA ARG A 278 1.49 -7.35 8.18
C ARG A 278 2.90 -7.73 7.72
N ARG A 279 3.60 -6.89 6.94
CA ARG A 279 5.03 -7.12 6.58
C ARG A 279 6.01 -7.00 7.76
N ARG A 280 5.57 -6.56 8.96
CA ARG A 280 6.43 -6.39 10.16
C ARG A 280 6.29 -7.49 11.23
N ARG A 281 6.16 -8.76 10.87
CA ARG A 281 6.27 -9.86 11.85
C ARG A 281 7.39 -10.84 11.52
N LYS A 282 8.60 -10.49 11.99
CA LYS A 282 9.61 -11.39 12.59
C LYS A 282 10.65 -10.49 13.29
N ILE A 283 10.35 -10.05 14.51
CA ILE A 283 11.34 -9.46 15.42
C ILE A 283 11.74 -10.58 16.38
N LEU A 284 12.97 -11.09 16.23
CA LEU A 284 13.64 -11.90 17.24
C LEU A 284 14.10 -11.01 18.40
N PRO A 285 14.06 -11.46 19.66
CA PRO A 285 14.58 -10.69 20.78
C PRO A 285 16.11 -10.62 20.67
N PHE A 286 16.66 -9.41 20.60
CA PHE A 286 18.11 -9.17 20.63
C PHE A 286 18.49 -8.71 22.04
N THR A 287 19.29 -9.52 22.74
CA THR A 287 19.84 -9.17 24.05
C THR A 287 21.03 -8.22 23.86
N LEU A 288 20.93 -7.02 24.43
CA LEU A 288 21.96 -5.99 24.35
C LEU A 288 23.02 -6.22 25.44
N ALA A 289 24.28 -6.48 25.05
CA ALA A 289 25.43 -6.42 25.96
C ALA A 289 26.09 -5.04 25.85
N PHE A 290 26.08 -4.28 26.95
CA PHE A 290 26.75 -2.99 27.08
C PHE A 290 28.28 -3.18 27.17
N ARG A 291 29.04 -2.41 26.38
CA ARG A 291 30.47 -2.12 26.62
C ARG A 291 30.65 -0.59 26.66
N PRO A 292 31.38 -0.03 27.65
CA PRO A 292 31.63 1.41 27.73
C PRO A 292 32.76 1.84 26.78
N PRO A 293 32.81 3.13 26.37
CA PRO A 293 33.76 3.62 25.38
C PRO A 293 35.07 4.11 26.01
N GLY A 294 36.19 3.90 25.32
CA GLY A 294 37.49 4.44 25.65
C GLY A 294 38.16 5.08 24.43
N CYS A 295 38.14 6.42 24.42
CA CYS A 295 39.08 7.44 23.91
C CYS A 295 39.71 7.43 22.49
N PRO A 296 40.14 8.63 21.99
CA PRO A 296 40.28 8.94 20.57
C PRO A 296 41.73 9.12 20.08
N THR A 297 41.94 9.05 18.77
CA THR A 297 43.19 9.49 18.11
C THR A 297 42.89 9.90 16.65
N ILE A 298 42.81 11.21 16.37
CA ILE A 298 43.80 12.07 15.68
C ILE A 298 43.89 11.86 14.14
N LEU A 299 43.54 12.92 13.42
CA LEU A 299 43.78 13.23 11.99
C LEU A 299 45.29 13.39 11.69
N PRO A 300 45.77 13.12 10.46
CA PRO A 300 45.68 14.15 9.40
C PRO A 300 45.49 13.64 7.95
N LEU A 301 44.82 14.47 7.13
CA LEU A 301 44.99 14.61 5.68
C LEU A 301 46.18 15.56 5.39
N PRO A 302 46.66 15.80 4.14
CA PRO A 302 46.11 15.40 2.83
C PRO A 302 47.17 14.87 1.83
N ASN A 303 46.75 14.35 0.67
CA ASN A 303 47.09 14.92 -0.65
C ASN A 303 46.68 14.02 -1.83
N HIS A 304 46.13 14.71 -2.85
CA HIS A 304 46.16 14.45 -4.29
C HIS A 304 46.23 13.01 -4.82
N CYS A 305 45.22 12.63 -5.60
CA CYS A 305 45.47 11.81 -6.80
C CYS A 305 44.48 12.13 -7.93
N SER A 306 45.09 12.26 -9.10
CA SER A 306 44.57 12.69 -10.39
C SER A 306 43.70 11.61 -11.06
N ILE A 307 42.74 12.05 -11.85
CA ILE A 307 41.94 11.20 -12.75
C ILE A 307 42.71 11.05 -14.08
N PRO A 308 42.83 9.83 -14.62
CA PRO A 308 42.87 9.66 -16.07
C PRO A 308 41.58 9.01 -16.58
N TYR A 309 40.96 9.72 -17.52
CA TYR A 309 39.98 9.19 -18.45
C TYR A 309 40.65 8.09 -19.30
N SER A 310 40.05 6.91 -19.37
CA SER A 310 40.35 5.93 -20.41
C SER A 310 39.06 5.28 -20.91
N HIS A 311 38.89 5.35 -22.23
CA HIS A 311 37.87 4.68 -23.04
C HIS A 311 37.70 3.20 -22.67
N ILE A 312 36.45 2.75 -22.53
CA ILE A 312 36.09 1.33 -22.52
C ILE A 312 35.29 1.04 -23.80
N PRO A 313 35.71 0.07 -24.63
CA PRO A 313 34.96 -0.37 -25.81
C PRO A 313 33.74 -1.21 -25.41
N THR A 314 32.67 -1.06 -26.18
CA THR A 314 31.43 -1.84 -26.11
C THR A 314 31.66 -3.26 -26.62
N THR A 315 31.62 -4.23 -25.71
CA THR A 315 31.37 -5.64 -26.06
C THR A 315 30.38 -6.25 -25.07
N TYR A 316 29.24 -6.70 -25.60
CA TYR A 316 28.22 -7.48 -24.89
C TYR A 316 28.75 -8.85 -24.47
N PRO A 317 28.49 -9.33 -23.24
CA PRO A 317 28.53 -10.75 -22.96
C PRO A 317 27.13 -11.36 -22.94
N THR A 318 27.00 -12.42 -23.74
CA THR A 318 25.96 -13.44 -23.78
C THR A 318 25.70 -14.04 -22.38
N ARG A 319 24.44 -14.38 -22.10
CA ARG A 319 23.94 -15.03 -20.87
C ARG A 319 24.91 -16.09 -20.32
N GLN A 320 25.48 -15.84 -19.14
CA GLN A 320 26.16 -16.85 -18.34
C GLN A 320 25.26 -17.23 -17.15
N LYS A 321 24.78 -18.49 -17.14
CA LYS A 321 24.13 -19.11 -15.98
C LYS A 321 25.17 -19.28 -14.88
N LEU A 322 25.15 -18.44 -13.84
CA LEU A 322 25.84 -18.73 -12.58
C LEU A 322 24.89 -19.49 -11.65
N ARG A 323 25.19 -20.78 -11.46
CA ARG A 323 24.69 -21.58 -10.35
C ARG A 323 25.47 -21.16 -9.09
N ASN A 324 24.81 -20.53 -8.13
CA ASN A 324 25.28 -20.53 -6.75
C ASN A 324 24.37 -21.43 -5.92
N SER A 325 24.93 -22.58 -5.53
CA SER A 325 24.36 -23.55 -4.61
C SER A 325 24.34 -22.96 -3.20
N VAL A 326 23.18 -22.93 -2.55
CA VAL A 326 23.10 -22.78 -1.09
C VAL A 326 22.76 -24.14 -0.50
N LEU A 327 23.74 -24.70 0.20
CA LEU A 327 23.70 -25.93 0.97
C LEU A 327 22.79 -25.73 2.19
N PHE A 328 21.65 -26.42 2.25
CA PHE A 328 20.88 -26.59 3.48
C PHE A 328 21.26 -27.94 4.11
N LEU A 329 22.00 -27.89 5.23
CA LEU A 329 22.18 -29.05 6.10
C LEU A 329 20.86 -29.35 6.81
N ARG A 330 20.22 -30.45 6.40
CA ARG A 330 19.21 -31.17 7.20
C ARG A 330 19.87 -31.71 8.46
N LYS A 331 19.26 -31.48 9.62
CA LYS A 331 19.42 -32.36 10.79
C LYS A 331 18.10 -33.10 10.99
N THR A 332 18.09 -34.38 10.63
CA THR A 332 17.00 -35.33 10.92
C THR A 332 17.25 -36.03 12.27
N SER A 333 16.14 -36.17 13.01
CA SER A 333 15.80 -37.19 14.02
C SER A 333 16.73 -37.49 15.20
N LEU A 334 16.14 -37.47 16.40
CA LEU A 334 16.15 -38.64 17.28
C LEU A 334 14.86 -38.64 18.12
N GLY A 335 14.25 -39.82 18.21
CA GLY A 335 12.96 -40.06 18.84
C GLY A 335 13.03 -40.22 20.38
N GLN A 336 11.83 -40.43 20.91
CA GLN A 336 11.45 -40.63 22.32
C GLN A 336 12.28 -41.69 23.07
N ILE A 337 12.31 -41.59 24.41
CA ILE A 337 11.85 -42.59 25.39
C ILE A 337 11.91 -41.97 26.80
N TYR A 338 10.81 -42.07 27.56
CA TYR A 338 10.72 -41.82 29.01
C TYR A 338 11.47 -42.90 29.81
N PRO A 339 11.87 -42.60 31.07
CA PRO A 339 11.33 -43.45 32.12
C PRO A 339 10.79 -42.67 33.32
N SER A 340 9.84 -43.33 33.97
CA SER A 340 9.26 -43.01 35.26
C SER A 340 10.31 -42.99 36.38
N LEU A 341 10.11 -42.12 37.36
CA LEU A 341 10.65 -42.31 38.70
C LEU A 341 9.46 -42.47 39.64
N ASN A 342 9.34 -43.70 40.15
CA ASN A 342 8.49 -44.08 41.25
C ASN A 342 9.39 -44.16 42.51
N ASN A 343 8.79 -43.83 43.65
CA ASN A 343 9.36 -43.72 45.00
C ASN A 343 10.33 -44.83 45.44
N LYS A 344 11.30 -44.45 46.30
CA LYS A 344 11.64 -45.17 47.54
C LYS A 344 12.45 -44.27 48.50
N THR A 345 12.01 -44.28 49.76
CA THR A 345 12.55 -43.73 51.04
C THR A 345 12.75 -42.24 51.15
#